data_AF-A0A800K1E1-F1
#
_entry.id   AF-A0A800K1E1-F1
#
_cell.length_a   1.000
_cell.length_b   1.000
_cell.length_c   1.000
_cell.angle_alpha   90.00
_cell.angle_beta   90.00
_cell.angle_gamma   90.00
#
_symmetry.space_group_name_H-M   'P 1'
#
loop_
_entity.id
_entity.type
_entity.pdbx_description
1 polymer ?
#
loop_
_entity_poly.entity_id
_entity_poly.type
_entity_poly.pdbx_seq_one_letter_code
_entity_poly.pdbx_strand_id
1 'polypeptide(L)'
;MTENEDYDLRIISLGAGVQSSGLYRMAVMGEIGPKPSYAIFADTKNEPYWVMENLSALEKWGDIPILRPSIGSLGEAVKAGANSTGGRFASVPFWVEGEDGRASLGRRQCTREYKIDVV
;
A
#
# COMPACT_ATOMS: atom_id res chain seq x y z
N MET A 1 -18.97 23.44 -7.13
CA MET A 1 -19.07 22.38 -6.10
C MET A 1 -19.78 21.24 -6.80
N THR A 2 -19.02 20.35 -7.43
CA THR A 2 -19.56 19.28 -8.28
C THR A 2 -20.23 18.22 -7.42
N GLU A 3 -21.30 17.66 -7.99
CA GLU A 3 -22.33 16.84 -7.37
C GLU A 3 -21.76 15.67 -6.54
N ASN A 4 -22.41 15.40 -5.41
CA ASN A 4 -22.28 14.15 -4.68
C ASN A 4 -22.84 13.04 -5.58
N GLU A 5 -21.98 12.41 -6.38
CA GLU A 5 -22.31 11.08 -6.90
C GLU A 5 -22.48 10.15 -5.69
N ASP A 6 -23.67 9.57 -5.59
CA ASP A 6 -24.09 8.69 -4.52
C ASP A 6 -23.47 7.30 -4.77
N TYR A 7 -22.22 7.16 -4.37
CA TYR A 7 -21.52 5.88 -4.43
C TYR A 7 -21.92 5.02 -3.23
N ASP A 8 -22.34 3.78 -3.52
CA ASP A 8 -22.70 2.79 -2.49
C ASP A 8 -21.54 2.47 -1.52
N LEU A 9 -20.29 2.73 -1.91
CA LEU A 9 -19.09 2.42 -1.14
C LEU A 9 -17.96 3.45 -1.33
N ARG A 10 -17.40 3.93 -0.22
CA ARG A 10 -16.19 4.79 -0.21
C ARG A 10 -15.08 4.16 0.60
N ILE A 11 -13.89 4.12 0.02
CA ILE A 11 -12.71 3.47 0.60
C ILE A 11 -11.52 4.43 0.55
N ILE A 12 -10.75 4.46 1.64
CA ILE A 12 -9.44 5.10 1.65
C ILE A 12 -8.38 4.10 1.21
N SER A 13 -7.66 4.39 0.12
CA SER A 13 -6.38 3.74 -0.16
C SER A 13 -5.34 4.24 0.84
N LEU A 14 -5.11 3.47 1.91
CA LEU A 14 -4.29 3.87 3.04
C LEU A 14 -2.85 3.42 2.84
N GLY A 15 -1.94 4.38 2.61
CA GLY A 15 -0.50 4.12 2.61
C GLY A 15 0.16 4.22 3.99
N ALA A 16 -0.57 4.70 5.01
CA ALA A 16 -0.06 5.03 6.34
C ALA A 16 1.12 6.03 6.37
N GLY A 17 1.28 6.81 5.29
CA GLY A 17 2.12 8.02 5.25
C GLY A 17 1.30 9.29 5.55
N VAL A 18 1.99 10.43 5.66
CA VAL A 18 1.44 11.72 6.11
C VAL A 18 0.08 12.07 5.47
N GLN A 19 -0.02 11.99 4.15
CA GLN A 19 -1.23 12.41 3.42
C GLN A 19 -2.41 11.46 3.66
N SER A 20 -2.22 10.15 3.45
CA SER A 20 -3.30 9.18 3.64
C SER A 20 -3.73 9.07 5.11
N SER A 21 -2.82 9.24 6.06
CA SER A 21 -3.15 9.29 7.49
C SER A 21 -3.92 10.57 7.85
N GLY A 22 -3.57 11.70 7.24
CA GLY A 22 -4.34 12.94 7.35
C GLY A 22 -5.77 12.76 6.84
N LEU A 23 -5.93 12.17 5.66
CA LEU A 23 -7.25 11.88 5.09
C LEU A 23 -8.09 10.98 6.01
N TYR A 24 -7.49 9.90 6.54
CA TYR A 24 -8.15 9.02 7.49
C TYR A 24 -8.62 9.78 8.74
N ARG A 25 -7.77 10.63 9.31
CA ARG A 25 -8.12 11.42 10.50
C ARG A 25 -9.22 12.43 10.23
N MET A 26 -9.12 13.18 9.14
CA MET A 26 -10.16 14.12 8.73
C MET A 26 -11.51 13.42 8.52
N ALA A 27 -11.50 12.21 7.96
CA ALA A 27 -12.71 11.41 7.76
C ALA A 27 -13.32 10.91 9.07
N VAL A 28 -12.50 10.42 10.00
CA VAL A 28 -12.95 10.03 11.35
C VAL A 28 -13.55 11.20 12.11
N MET A 29 -12.93 12.39 12.02
CA MET A 29 -13.39 13.62 12.66
C MET A 29 -14.61 14.26 11.96
N GLY A 30 -15.03 13.75 10.80
CA GLY A 30 -16.14 14.30 10.02
C GLY A 30 -15.83 15.62 9.32
N GLU A 31 -14.55 15.99 9.19
CA GLU A 31 -14.12 17.18 8.44
C GLU A 31 -14.25 16.99 6.93
N ILE A 32 -14.14 15.75 6.47
CA ILE A 32 -14.43 15.35 5.10
C ILE A 32 -15.53 14.29 5.11
N GLY A 33 -16.41 14.36 4.12
CA GLY A 33 -17.51 13.43 4.00
C GLY A 33 -17.93 13.20 2.55
N PRO A 34 -18.81 12.21 2.31
CA PRO A 34 -19.30 11.18 3.23
C PRO A 34 -18.20 10.30 3.84
N LYS A 35 -18.42 9.83 5.08
CA LYS A 35 -17.44 9.03 5.84
C LYS A 35 -17.16 7.71 5.10
N PRO A 36 -15.90 7.34 4.86
CA PRO A 36 -15.54 6.07 4.24
C PRO A 36 -15.94 4.88 5.10
N SER A 37 -16.36 3.80 4.45
CA SER A 37 -16.73 2.55 5.10
C SER A 37 -15.49 1.76 5.55
N TYR A 38 -14.40 1.86 4.78
CA TYR A 38 -13.15 1.13 5.03
C TYR A 38 -11.93 1.95 4.62
N ALA A 39 -10.78 1.56 5.17
CA ALA A 39 -9.47 1.92 4.67
C ALA A 39 -8.69 0.65 4.35
N ILE A 40 -7.95 0.61 3.24
CA ILE A 40 -7.20 -0.58 2.82
C ILE A 40 -5.71 -0.25 2.80
N PHE A 41 -4.92 -1.02 3.56
CA PHE A 41 -3.46 -0.98 3.57
C PHE A 41 -2.90 -2.26 2.98
N ALA A 42 -2.34 -2.18 1.77
CA ALA A 42 -1.72 -3.32 1.09
C ALA A 42 -0.37 -3.70 1.74
N ASP A 43 -0.40 -4.72 2.60
CA ASP A 43 0.72 -5.14 3.46
C ASP A 43 1.68 -6.07 2.70
N THR A 44 2.84 -5.53 2.34
CA THR A 44 3.90 -6.25 1.62
C THR A 44 4.81 -7.07 2.53
N LYS A 45 4.63 -6.98 3.85
CA LYS A 45 5.53 -7.51 4.90
C LYS A 45 6.97 -6.98 4.83
N ASN A 46 7.21 -5.92 4.07
CA ASN A 46 8.51 -5.28 3.92
C ASN A 46 8.48 -3.78 4.23
N GLU A 47 7.40 -3.31 4.87
CA GLU A 47 7.26 -1.93 5.30
C GLU A 47 8.17 -1.65 6.51
N PRO A 48 8.72 -0.43 6.64
CA PRO A 48 9.51 -0.06 7.81
C PRO A 48 8.71 -0.10 9.11
N TYR A 49 9.40 -0.33 10.23
CA TYR A 49 8.80 -0.41 11.56
C TYR A 49 7.88 0.77 11.90
N TRP A 50 8.32 2.00 11.62
CA TRP A 50 7.55 3.21 11.92
C TRP A 50 6.24 3.33 11.13
N VAL A 51 6.15 2.71 9.93
CA VAL A 51 4.90 2.65 9.17
C VAL A 51 3.90 1.76 9.88
N MET A 52 4.36 0.61 10.38
CA MET A 52 3.52 -0.34 11.11
C MET A 52 3.07 0.23 12.47
N GLU A 53 3.94 0.98 13.13
CA GLU A 53 3.61 1.70 14.37
C GLU A 53 2.52 2.76 14.12
N ASN A 54 2.68 3.58 13.08
CA ASN A 54 1.66 4.57 12.70
C ASN A 54 0.34 3.89 12.31
N LEU A 55 0.38 2.79 11.56
CA LEU A 55 -0.81 2.01 11.21
C LEU A 55 -1.54 1.54 12.48
N SER A 56 -0.82 0.98 13.45
CA SER A 56 -1.40 0.56 14.73
C SER A 56 -1.99 1.74 15.53
N ALA A 57 -1.36 2.92 15.46
CA ALA A 57 -1.88 4.12 16.09
C ALA A 57 -3.20 4.59 15.44
N LEU A 58 -3.32 4.51 14.10
CA LEU A 58 -4.55 4.84 13.37
C LEU A 58 -5.67 3.85 13.67
N GLU A 59 -5.37 2.55 13.71
CA GLU A 59 -6.31 1.47 14.05
C GLU A 59 -6.91 1.65 15.46
N LYS A 60 -6.09 2.09 16.43
CA LYS A 60 -6.53 2.34 17.81
C LYS A 60 -7.31 3.64 17.97
N TRP A 61 -7.00 4.64 17.16
CA TRP A 61 -7.53 5.99 17.32
C TRP A 61 -8.85 6.21 16.59
N GLY A 62 -9.00 5.65 15.38
CA GLY A 62 -10.18 5.83 14.55
C GLY A 62 -11.15 4.66 14.61
N ASP A 63 -12.35 4.88 14.08
CA ASP A 63 -13.44 3.91 14.01
C ASP A 63 -13.72 3.40 12.58
N ILE A 64 -12.97 3.89 11.57
CA ILE A 64 -13.02 3.37 10.20
C ILE A 64 -12.18 2.09 10.15
N PRO A 65 -12.76 0.91 9.87
CA PRO A 65 -12.00 -0.34 9.86
C PRO A 65 -10.88 -0.33 8.81
N ILE A 66 -9.67 -0.73 9.23
CA ILE A 66 -8.51 -0.86 8.34
C ILE A 66 -8.35 -2.33 7.95
N LEU A 67 -8.49 -2.61 6.65
CA LEU A 67 -8.24 -3.92 6.06
C LEU A 67 -6.77 -4.02 5.63
N ARG A 68 -6.16 -5.18 5.88
CA ARG A 68 -4.72 -5.42 5.61
C ARG A 68 -4.50 -6.66 4.73
N PRO A 69 -4.97 -6.65 3.48
CA PRO A 69 -4.75 -7.77 2.58
C PRO A 69 -3.25 -7.92 2.27
N SER A 70 -2.80 -9.17 2.17
CA SER A 70 -1.41 -9.52 1.90
C SER A 70 -1.33 -10.86 1.19
N ILE A 71 -0.44 -10.95 0.21
CA ILE A 71 -0.10 -12.18 -0.52
C ILE A 71 1.27 -12.74 -0.09
N GLY A 72 1.83 -12.25 1.01
CA GLY A 72 3.12 -12.67 1.55
C GLY A 72 4.20 -11.58 1.51
N SER A 73 5.45 -11.97 1.75
CA SER A 73 6.59 -11.05 1.76
C SER A 73 7.14 -10.83 0.36
N LEU A 74 7.17 -9.56 -0.06
CA LEU A 74 7.78 -9.15 -1.32
C LEU A 74 9.28 -9.47 -1.32
N GLY A 75 9.98 -9.21 -0.22
CA GLY A 75 11.42 -9.45 -0.09
C GLY A 75 11.78 -10.93 -0.21
N GLU A 76 10.98 -11.82 0.35
CA GLU A 76 11.19 -13.26 0.20
C GLU A 76 10.90 -13.74 -1.23
N ALA A 77 9.85 -13.23 -1.87
CA ALA A 77 9.56 -13.54 -3.27
C ALA A 77 10.70 -13.09 -4.21
N VAL A 78 11.25 -11.89 -3.97
CA VAL A 78 12.44 -11.39 -4.67
C VAL A 78 13.64 -12.31 -4.50
N LYS A 79 13.95 -12.73 -3.26
CA LYS A 79 15.08 -13.64 -2.98
C LYS A 79 14.89 -15.01 -3.66
N ALA A 80 13.66 -15.51 -3.70
CA ALA A 80 13.31 -16.76 -4.36
C ALA A 80 13.31 -16.66 -5.90
N GLY A 81 13.46 -15.45 -6.47
CA GLY A 81 13.34 -15.23 -7.91
C GLY A 81 11.94 -15.56 -8.44
N ALA A 82 10.92 -15.46 -7.59
CA ALA A 82 9.54 -15.83 -7.89
C ALA A 82 8.63 -14.60 -7.81
N ASN A 83 7.56 -14.54 -8.61
CA ASN A 83 6.49 -13.54 -8.42
C ASN A 83 5.39 -14.10 -7.48
N SER A 84 4.32 -13.32 -7.25
CA SER A 84 3.23 -13.74 -6.36
C SER A 84 2.48 -15.01 -6.81
N THR A 85 2.61 -15.39 -8.08
CA THR A 85 1.97 -16.56 -8.69
C THR A 85 2.94 -17.76 -8.84
N GLY A 86 4.15 -17.66 -8.31
CA GLY A 86 5.19 -18.72 -8.41
C GLY A 86 5.88 -18.80 -9.78
N GLY A 87 5.58 -17.86 -10.69
CA GLY A 87 6.30 -17.65 -11.94
C GLY A 87 7.66 -16.96 -11.74
N ARG A 88 8.41 -16.77 -12.83
CA ARG A 88 9.78 -16.23 -12.78
C ARG A 88 9.77 -14.72 -12.52
N PHE A 89 10.49 -14.31 -11.47
CA PHE A 89 10.92 -12.95 -11.11
C PHE A 89 9.84 -11.99 -10.58
N ALA A 90 9.91 -11.64 -9.28
CA ALA A 90 9.14 -10.55 -8.70
C ALA A 90 9.45 -9.22 -9.40
N SER A 91 8.42 -8.55 -9.89
CA SER A 91 8.51 -7.34 -10.69
C SER A 91 8.76 -6.10 -9.82
N VAL A 92 9.99 -5.96 -9.31
CA VAL A 92 10.44 -4.86 -8.43
C VAL A 92 11.55 -4.07 -9.13
N PRO A 93 11.55 -2.74 -9.06
CA PRO A 93 12.59 -1.94 -9.69
C PRO A 93 13.84 -1.97 -8.81
N PHE A 94 14.86 -2.70 -9.25
CA PHE A 94 16.17 -2.74 -8.60
C PHE A 94 17.16 -1.79 -9.25
N TRP A 95 18.05 -1.24 -8.43
CA TRP A 95 19.35 -0.79 -8.92
C TRP A 95 20.23 -2.03 -9.12
N VAL A 96 20.71 -2.21 -10.34
CA VAL A 96 21.57 -3.33 -10.73
C VAL A 96 22.91 -2.80 -11.20
N GLU A 97 23.98 -3.50 -10.84
CA GLU A 97 25.32 -3.18 -11.35
C GLU A 97 25.43 -3.63 -12.82
N GLY A 98 25.79 -2.70 -13.69
CA GLY A 98 26.08 -2.98 -15.10
C GLY A 98 27.44 -3.64 -15.27
N GLU A 99 27.69 -4.19 -16.46
CA GLU A 99 28.99 -4.82 -16.78
C GLU A 99 30.18 -3.86 -16.67
N ASP A 100 29.93 -2.55 -16.75
CA ASP A 100 30.91 -1.48 -16.58
C ASP A 100 31.13 -1.06 -15.11
N GLY A 101 30.52 -1.78 -14.16
CA GLY A 101 30.56 -1.49 -12.72
C GLY A 101 29.69 -0.30 -12.30
N ARG A 102 28.89 0.28 -13.21
CA ARG A 102 28.00 1.40 -12.89
C ARG A 102 26.61 0.91 -12.51
N ALA A 103 26.04 1.48 -11.47
CA ALA A 103 24.66 1.21 -11.10
C ALA A 103 23.71 1.76 -12.18
N SER A 104 22.81 0.91 -12.67
CA SER A 104 21.72 1.26 -13.58
C SER A 104 20.39 0.86 -12.97
N LEU A 105 19.34 1.64 -13.25
CA LEU A 105 18.01 1.29 -12.78
C LEU A 105 17.40 0.27 -13.75
N GLY A 106 16.98 -0.88 -13.23
CA GLY A 106 16.21 -1.86 -13.99
C GLY A 106 14.88 -1.29 -14.47
N ARG A 107 14.12 -2.07 -15.26
CA ARG A 107 12.80 -1.63 -15.73
C ARG A 107 11.92 -1.25 -14.53
N ARG A 108 11.29 -0.08 -14.61
CA ARG A 108 10.28 0.34 -13.63
C ARG A 108 9.06 -0.57 -13.76
N GLN A 109 9.07 -1.63 -12.99
CA GLN A 109 7.91 -2.47 -12.79
C GLN A 109 7.25 -2.03 -11.49
N CYS A 110 5.97 -1.62 -11.56
CA CYS A 110 5.22 -1.37 -10.32
C CYS A 110 4.98 -2.71 -9.60
N THR A 111 4.98 -2.70 -8.27
CA THR A 111 4.65 -3.86 -7.42
C THR A 111 3.14 -4.16 -7.42
N ARG A 112 2.54 -4.23 -8.62
CA ARG A 112 1.10 -4.34 -8.85
C ARG A 112 0.48 -5.48 -8.04
N GLU A 113 1.07 -6.66 -8.11
CA GLU A 113 0.60 -7.87 -7.43
C GLU A 113 0.50 -7.69 -5.90
N TYR A 114 1.35 -6.84 -5.32
CA TYR A 114 1.45 -6.62 -3.88
C TYR A 114 0.76 -5.33 -3.41
N LYS A 115 0.34 -4.46 -4.33
CA LYS A 115 -0.21 -3.11 -4.00
C LYS A 115 -1.57 -2.83 -4.60
N ILE A 116 -1.89 -3.40 -5.76
CA ILE A 116 -3.12 -3.13 -6.51
C ILE A 116 -4.03 -4.35 -6.50
N ASP A 117 -3.51 -5.53 -6.86
CA ASP A 117 -4.35 -6.73 -7.03
C ASP A 117 -4.87 -7.31 -5.68
N VAL A 118 -4.37 -6.79 -4.55
CA VAL A 118 -4.81 -7.16 -3.19
C VAL A 118 -5.90 -6.27 -2.63
N VAL A 119 -6.22 -5.16 -3.30
CA VAL A 119 -7.15 -4.11 -2.85
C VAL A 119 -8.52 -4.33 -3.47
#